data_AF-A0A932ZA50-F1
#
_entry.id   AF-A0A932ZA50-F1
#
_cell.length_a   1.000
_cell.length_b   1.000
_cell.length_c   1.000
_cell.angle_alpha   90.00
_cell.angle_beta   90.00
_cell.angle_gamma   90.00
#
_symmetry.space_group_name_H-M   'P 1'
#
loop_
_entity.id
_entity.type
_entity.pdbx_description
1 polymer ?
#
loop_
_entity_poly.entity_id
_entity_poly.type
_entity_poly.pdbx_seq_one_letter_code
_entity_poly.pdbx_strand_id
1 'polypeptide(L)'
;MDTVINLALTAAWLVLGALLAYSVFDAWRRGERLPFFRMLERHGLSVAQAEEAAGREALAAALRRCELCSDRKACARALAVDWLGRGPLACGPNAEFFEQVKGAEVQHTLARC
;
A
#
# COMPACT_ATOMS: atom_id res chain seq x y z
N MET A 1 5.48 -11.82 47.42
CA MET A 1 4.31 -11.69 46.54
C MET A 1 4.59 -10.74 45.39
N ASP A 2 5.33 -9.65 45.62
CA ASP A 2 5.64 -8.62 44.62
C ASP A 2 6.42 -9.14 43.41
N THR A 3 7.34 -10.09 43.60
CA THR A 3 8.10 -10.69 42.49
C THR A 3 7.21 -11.46 41.51
N VAL A 4 6.21 -12.20 42.01
CA VAL A 4 5.29 -12.97 41.17
C VAL A 4 4.37 -12.03 40.40
N ILE A 5 3.89 -10.97 41.05
CA ILE A 5 3.04 -9.95 40.43
C ILE A 5 3.80 -9.20 39.34
N ASN A 6 5.03 -8.76 39.61
CA ASN A 6 5.87 -8.07 38.63
C ASN A 6 6.21 -8.96 37.42
N LEU A 7 6.46 -10.25 37.67
CA LEU A 7 6.72 -11.21 36.60
C LEU A 7 5.49 -11.39 35.70
N ALA A 8 4.30 -11.55 36.30
CA ALA A 8 3.05 -11.69 35.57
C ALA A 8 2.72 -10.42 34.75
N LEU A 9 2.95 -9.24 35.32
CA LEU A 9 2.71 -7.96 34.65
C LEU A 9 3.65 -7.78 33.44
N THR A 10 4.93 -8.13 33.62
CA THR A 10 5.92 -8.08 32.54
C THR A 10 5.57 -9.04 31.41
N ALA A 11 5.16 -10.28 31.75
CA ALA A 11 4.72 -11.26 30.76
C ALA A 11 3.49 -10.76 29.98
N ALA A 12 2.52 -10.15 30.66
CA ALA A 12 1.33 -9.59 30.01
C ALA A 12 1.70 -8.48 29.00
N TRP A 13 2.60 -7.57 29.37
CA TRP A 13 3.09 -6.53 28.47
C TRP A 13 3.84 -7.08 27.26
N LEU A 14 4.66 -8.12 27.45
CA LEU A 14 5.37 -8.77 26.36
C LEU A 14 4.40 -9.43 25.37
N VAL A 15 3.37 -10.13 25.88
CA VAL A 15 2.32 -10.73 25.04
C VAL A 15 1.58 -9.65 24.25
N LEU A 16 1.19 -8.55 24.91
CA LEU A 16 0.50 -7.45 24.24
C LEU A 16 1.38 -6.80 23.17
N GLY A 17 2.64 -6.52 23.49
CA GLY A 17 3.62 -5.98 22.54
C GLY A 17 3.83 -6.90 21.34
N ALA A 18 3.93 -8.22 21.57
CA ALA A 18 4.07 -9.21 20.51
C ALA A 18 2.83 -9.26 19.60
N LEU A 19 1.62 -9.20 20.16
CA LEU A 19 0.37 -9.15 19.38
C LEU A 19 0.28 -7.89 18.53
N LEU A 20 0.65 -6.73 19.09
CA LEU A 20 0.69 -5.47 18.36
C LEU A 20 1.71 -5.53 17.22
N ALA A 21 2.94 -5.96 17.50
CA ALA A 21 3.98 -6.12 16.49
C ALA A 21 3.55 -7.08 15.38
N TYR A 22 2.92 -8.21 15.74
CA TYR A 22 2.39 -9.17 14.78
C TYR A 22 1.28 -8.58 13.91
N SER A 23 0.36 -7.80 14.47
CA SER A 23 -0.73 -7.16 13.73
C SER A 23 -0.22 -6.12 12.72
N VAL A 24 0.79 -5.33 13.11
CA VAL A 24 1.45 -4.37 12.21
C VAL A 24 2.22 -5.10 11.12
N PHE A 25 2.95 -6.17 11.47
CA PHE A 25 3.68 -6.98 10.52
C PHE A 25 2.77 -7.68 9.51
N ASP A 26 1.64 -8.23 9.97
CA ASP A 26 0.64 -8.84 9.09
C ASP A 26 -0.04 -7.81 8.19
N ALA A 27 -0.39 -6.63 8.72
CA ALA A 27 -0.90 -5.52 7.94
C ALA A 27 0.11 -5.04 6.88
N TRP A 28 1.38 -4.91 7.25
CA TRP A 28 2.47 -4.59 6.32
C TRP A 28 2.59 -5.66 5.24
N ARG A 29 2.66 -6.95 5.62
CA ARG A 29 2.80 -8.07 4.69
C ARG A 29 1.61 -8.18 3.73
N ARG A 30 0.40 -7.87 4.20
CA ARG A 30 -0.79 -7.76 3.35
C ARG A 30 -0.72 -6.54 2.45
N GLY A 31 -0.21 -5.42 2.97
CA GLY A 31 0.06 -4.18 2.26
C GLY A 31 0.98 -4.37 1.06
N GLU A 32 2.17 -4.95 1.24
CA GLU A 32 3.12 -5.25 0.14
C GLU A 32 2.54 -6.17 -0.95
N ARG A 33 1.52 -6.96 -0.61
CA ARG A 33 0.81 -7.82 -1.56
C ARG A 33 -0.36 -7.13 -2.26
N LEU A 34 -0.65 -5.86 -1.94
CA LEU A 34 -1.71 -5.15 -2.63
C LEU A 34 -1.30 -4.92 -4.09
N PRO A 35 -2.17 -5.28 -5.05
CA PRO A 35 -2.00 -4.96 -6.47
C PRO A 35 -1.63 -3.49 -6.71
N PHE A 36 -2.12 -2.61 -5.83
CA PHE A 36 -1.88 -1.18 -5.87
C PHE A 36 -0.39 -0.79 -5.88
N PHE A 37 0.44 -1.37 -5.01
CA PHE A 37 1.86 -0.98 -4.94
C PHE A 37 2.64 -1.48 -6.16
N ARG A 38 2.39 -2.71 -6.61
CA ARG A 38 2.94 -3.19 -7.89
C ARG A 38 2.51 -2.34 -9.08
N MET A 39 1.31 -1.77 -9.01
CA MET A 39 0.81 -0.89 -10.05
C MET A 39 1.47 0.50 -10.02
N LEU A 40 1.75 1.03 -8.83
CA LEU A 40 2.59 2.22 -8.67
C LEU A 40 3.99 1.99 -9.26
N GLU A 41 4.65 0.89 -8.89
CA GLU A 41 5.98 0.52 -9.40
C GLU A 41 5.98 0.36 -10.94
N ARG A 42 4.94 -0.25 -11.52
CA ARG A 42 4.78 -0.36 -12.97
C ARG A 42 4.65 1.00 -13.66
N HIS A 43 4.16 2.01 -12.96
CA HIS A 43 4.11 3.38 -13.44
C HIS A 43 5.37 4.20 -13.13
N GLY A 44 6.42 3.57 -12.57
CA GLY A 44 7.64 4.26 -12.17
C GLY A 44 7.48 5.09 -10.89
N LEU A 45 6.34 4.96 -10.22
CA LEU A 45 5.98 5.78 -9.07
C LEU A 45 6.33 5.06 -7.76
N SER A 46 6.95 5.79 -6.85
CA SER A 46 7.09 5.40 -5.45
C SER A 46 5.89 5.84 -4.62
N VAL A 47 5.69 5.19 -3.48
CA VAL A 47 4.66 5.60 -2.50
C VAL A 47 4.89 7.04 -2.04
N ALA A 48 6.15 7.43 -1.84
CA ALA A 48 6.51 8.80 -1.43
C ALA A 48 6.10 9.83 -2.49
N GLN A 49 6.35 9.56 -3.78
CA GLN A 49 5.92 10.45 -4.87
C GLN A 49 4.39 10.53 -4.98
N ALA A 50 3.69 9.41 -4.82
CA ALA A 50 2.23 9.41 -4.82
C ALA A 50 1.64 10.19 -3.63
N GLU A 51 2.27 10.08 -2.46
CA GLU A 51 1.91 10.84 -1.27
C GLU A 51 2.19 12.34 -1.43
N GLU A 52 3.32 12.71 -2.02
CA GLU A 52 3.68 14.11 -2.30
C GLU A 52 2.75 14.75 -3.34
N ALA A 53 2.39 14.00 -4.39
CA ALA A 53 1.54 14.51 -5.48
C ALA A 53 0.05 14.62 -5.12
N ALA A 54 -0.50 13.67 -4.37
CA ALA A 54 -1.95 13.59 -4.09
C ALA A 54 -2.31 13.74 -2.61
N GLY A 55 -1.33 13.68 -1.71
CA GLY A 55 -1.54 13.71 -0.26
C GLY A 55 -1.83 12.33 0.35
N ARG A 56 -1.53 12.20 1.65
CA ARG A 56 -1.74 10.96 2.43
C ARG A 56 -3.18 10.44 2.40
N GLU A 57 -4.14 11.35 2.51
CA GLU A 57 -5.56 10.98 2.57
C GLU A 57 -6.06 10.40 1.25
N ALA A 58 -5.65 10.99 0.12
CA ALA A 58 -6.02 10.50 -1.21
C ALA A 58 -5.39 9.13 -1.50
N LEU A 59 -4.12 8.93 -1.09
CA LEU A 59 -3.43 7.65 -1.18
C LEU A 59 -4.15 6.58 -0.34
N ALA A 60 -4.51 6.88 0.90
CA ALA A 60 -5.25 5.97 1.77
C ALA A 60 -6.63 5.62 1.20
N ALA A 61 -7.35 6.58 0.64
CA ALA A 61 -8.62 6.36 -0.04
C ALA A 61 -8.46 5.47 -1.29
N ALA A 62 -7.40 5.67 -2.08
CA ALA A 62 -7.09 4.83 -3.24
C ALA A 62 -6.75 3.39 -2.83
N LEU A 63 -5.97 3.20 -1.76
CA LEU A 63 -5.68 1.89 -1.19
C LEU A 63 -6.97 1.17 -0.74
N ARG A 64 -7.85 1.87 -0.01
CA ARG A 64 -9.13 1.32 0.44
C ARG A 64 -10.03 0.91 -0.73
N ARG A 65 -10.10 1.74 -1.78
CA ARG A 65 -10.82 1.42 -3.02
C ARG A 65 -10.27 0.16 -3.70
N CYS A 66 -8.94 0.01 -3.74
CA CYS A 66 -8.30 -1.21 -4.28
C CYS A 66 -8.63 -2.45 -3.44
N GLU A 67 -8.64 -2.30 -2.12
CA GLU A 67 -8.94 -3.41 -1.20
C GLU A 67 -10.37 -3.92 -1.34
N LEU A 68 -11.32 -3.01 -1.53
CA LEU A 68 -12.76 -3.30 -1.68
C LEU A 68 -13.17 -3.66 -3.11
N CYS A 69 -12.27 -3.56 -4.08
CA CYS A 69 -12.55 -3.89 -5.48
C CYS A 69 -12.84 -5.39 -5.65
N SER A 70 -13.97 -5.72 -6.27
CA SER A 70 -14.37 -7.10 -6.59
C SER A 70 -13.35 -7.82 -7.48
N ASP A 71 -12.71 -7.08 -8.38
CA ASP A 71 -11.74 -7.60 -9.35
C ASP A 71 -10.30 -7.66 -8.82
N ARG A 72 -10.09 -7.35 -7.52
CA ARG A 72 -8.75 -7.34 -6.90
C ARG A 72 -7.97 -8.62 -7.15
N LYS A 73 -8.62 -9.80 -7.07
CA LYS A 73 -7.97 -11.09 -7.30
C LYS A 73 -7.55 -11.28 -8.76
N ALA A 74 -8.37 -10.82 -9.70
CA ALA A 74 -8.05 -10.87 -11.13
C ALA A 74 -6.90 -9.92 -11.45
N CYS A 75 -6.92 -8.69 -10.90
CA CYS A 75 -5.84 -7.71 -11.01
C CYS A 75 -4.52 -8.24 -10.41
N ALA A 76 -4.58 -8.84 -9.22
CA ALA A 76 -3.42 -9.46 -8.57
C ALA A 76 -2.80 -10.57 -9.44
N ARG A 77 -3.63 -11.44 -10.04
CA ARG A 77 -3.16 -12.49 -10.95
C ARG A 77 -2.57 -11.90 -12.23
N ALA A 78 -3.22 -10.91 -12.83
CA ALA A 78 -2.71 -10.23 -14.02
C ALA A 78 -1.34 -9.56 -13.77
N LEU A 79 -1.14 -8.98 -12.58
CA LEU A 79 0.15 -8.42 -12.15
C LEU A 79 1.18 -9.49 -11.73
N ALA A 80 0.74 -10.70 -11.38
CA ALA A 80 1.65 -11.78 -10.96
C ALA A 80 2.20 -12.58 -12.15
N VAL A 81 1.42 -12.71 -13.23
CA VAL A 81 1.79 -13.50 -14.42
C VAL A 81 2.62 -12.67 -15.42
N ASP A 82 2.85 -11.38 -15.15
CA ASP A 82 3.65 -10.49 -15.99
C ASP A 82 3.25 -10.53 -17.48
N TRP A 83 1.96 -10.77 -17.75
CA TRP A 83 1.45 -11.09 -19.08
C TRP A 83 1.28 -9.83 -19.95
N LEU A 84 2.43 -9.28 -20.31
CA LEU A 84 2.69 -8.24 -21.29
C LEU A 84 2.51 -6.80 -20.80
N GLY A 85 3.64 -6.10 -20.75
CA GLY A 85 3.75 -4.64 -20.66
C GLY A 85 3.13 -3.84 -21.81
N ARG A 86 1.92 -4.15 -22.29
CA ARG A 86 1.25 -3.43 -23.41
C ARG A 86 -0.28 -3.31 -23.34
N GLY A 87 -0.90 -3.41 -22.16
CA GLY A 87 -2.33 -3.15 -22.02
C GLY A 87 -2.63 -2.22 -20.84
N PRO A 88 -3.60 -1.30 -20.95
CA PRO A 88 -4.07 -0.55 -19.80
C PRO A 88 -4.69 -1.55 -18.83
N LEU A 89 -3.99 -1.86 -17.75
CA LEU A 89 -4.63 -2.44 -16.58
C LEU A 89 -5.53 -1.34 -16.03
N ALA A 90 -6.81 -1.38 -16.41
CA ALA A 90 -7.81 -0.52 -15.83
C ALA A 90 -8.03 -0.97 -14.39
N CYS A 91 -7.28 -0.41 -13.45
CA CYS A 91 -7.75 -0.37 -12.07
C CYS A 91 -8.88 0.64 -12.04
N GLY A 92 -10.06 0.22 -12.52
CA GLY A 92 -11.25 1.05 -12.68
C GLY A 92 -11.50 2.01 -11.51
N PRO A 93 -11.41 1.57 -10.24
CA PRO A 93 -11.71 2.47 -9.12
C PRO A 93 -10.61 3.48 -8.79
N ASN A 94 -9.38 3.32 -9.32
CA ASN A 94 -8.23 4.18 -9.03
C ASN A 94 -7.63 4.86 -10.28
N ALA A 95 -8.27 4.73 -11.45
CA ALA A 95 -7.75 5.30 -12.70
C ALA A 95 -7.45 6.80 -12.58
N GLU A 96 -8.38 7.57 -12.00
CA GLU A 96 -8.22 9.01 -11.77
C GLU A 96 -7.04 9.34 -10.85
N PHE A 97 -6.80 8.53 -9.82
CA PHE A 97 -5.67 8.73 -8.91
C PHE A 97 -4.33 8.55 -9.64
N PHE A 98 -4.22 7.51 -10.48
CA PHE A 98 -3.00 7.28 -11.25
C PHE A 98 -2.77 8.37 -12.31
N GLU A 99 -3.81 8.89 -12.96
CA GLU A 99 -3.69 10.01 -13.88
C GLU A 99 -3.25 11.30 -13.17
N GLN A 100 -3.80 11.58 -11.99
CA GLN A 100 -3.39 12.72 -11.16
C GLN A 100 -1.91 12.66 -10.77
N VAL A 101 -1.45 11.51 -10.27
CA VAL A 101 -0.05 11.34 -9.83
C VAL A 101 0.92 11.36 -11.01
N LYS A 102 0.57 10.76 -12.15
CA LYS A 102 1.38 10.88 -13.38
C LYS A 102 1.46 12.29 -13.91
N GLY A 103 0.35 13.03 -13.90
CA GLY A 103 0.33 14.43 -14.32
C GLY A 103 1.28 15.30 -13.48
N ALA A 104 1.33 15.04 -12.17
CA ALA A 104 2.25 15.71 -11.26
C ALA A 104 3.73 15.32 -11.51
N GLU A 105 4.02 14.06 -11.82
CA GLU A 105 5.38 13.59 -12.14
C GLU A 105 5.94 14.25 -13.41
N VAL A 106 5.12 14.40 -14.45
CA VAL A 106 5.51 15.08 -15.69
C VAL A 106 5.85 16.56 -15.42
N GLN A 107 5.06 17.24 -14.59
CA GLN A 107 5.35 18.62 -14.19
C GLN A 107 6.63 18.74 -13.36
N HIS A 108 6.88 17.79 -12.45
CA HIS A 108 8.09 17.77 -11.63
C HIS A 108 9.36 17.50 -12.43
N THR A 109 9.26 16.72 -13.50
CA THR A 109 10.37 16.44 -14.42
C THR A 109 10.67 17.64 -15.31
N LEU A 110 9.64 18.35 -15.78
CA LEU A 110 9.80 19.58 -16.57
C LEU A 110 10.33 20.76 -15.75
N ALA A 111 10.01 20.84 -14.45
CA ALA A 111 10.51 21.90 -13.56
C ALA A 111 11.98 21.73 -13.14
N ARG A 112 12.61 20.57 -13.45
CA ARG A 112 14.02 20.28 -13.16
C ARG A 112 14.96 20.43 -14.37
N CYS A 113 14.42 20.75 -15.55
CA CYS A 113 15.19 21.12 -16.75
C CYS A 113 15.26 22.64 -16.89
#